data_AF-A0A949SSK7-F1
#
_entry.id   AF-A0A949SSK7-F1
#
_cell.length_a   1.000
_cell.length_b   1.000
_cell.length_c   1.000
_cell.angle_alpha   90.00
_cell.angle_beta   90.00
_cell.angle_gamma   90.00
#
_symmetry.space_group_name_H-M   'P 1'
#
loop_
_entity.id
_entity.type
_entity.pdbx_description
1 polymer ?
#
loop_
_entity_poly.entity_id
_entity_poly.type
_entity_poly.pdbx_seq_one_letter_code
_entity_poly.pdbx_strand_id
1 'polypeptide(L)'
;MDQRLYQPVGFKWASRRSGFEISKFGMHDSTFIFCEIPALDPAKMSGFSNAAFSFANSNKSVGLPNGFFMSVSCFPVAITSNADPQLMQIVKGTTPTKHFGGFEMPVVFDTTTGALAYYEGTPLWGAAYFSGFRKVVVNNLA
;
A
#
# COMPACT_ATOMS: atom_id res chain seq x y z
N MET A 1 -17.65 -8.72 -4.78
CA MET A 1 -16.20 -8.77 -5.08
C MET A 1 -15.69 -10.10 -4.57
N ASP A 2 -15.19 -10.98 -5.42
CA ASP A 2 -14.73 -12.31 -5.00
C ASP A 2 -13.35 -12.20 -4.34
N GLN A 3 -13.29 -12.43 -3.03
CA GLN A 3 -12.06 -12.35 -2.23
C GLN A 3 -11.01 -13.39 -2.64
N ARG A 4 -11.40 -14.47 -3.32
CA ARG A 4 -10.51 -15.57 -3.73
C ARG A 4 -9.55 -15.17 -4.85
N LEU A 5 -9.89 -14.14 -5.62
CA LEU A 5 -9.03 -13.61 -6.69
C LEU A 5 -7.76 -12.94 -6.14
N TYR A 6 -7.70 -12.64 -4.83
CA TYR A 6 -6.63 -11.86 -4.22
C TYR A 6 -5.76 -12.59 -3.19
N GLN A 7 -5.65 -13.92 -3.31
CA GLN A 7 -4.67 -14.73 -2.57
C GLN A 7 -3.46 -15.19 -3.43
N PRO A 8 -2.64 -14.29 -4.02
CA PRO A 8 -1.30 -14.69 -4.46
C PRO A 8 -0.49 -15.20 -3.27
N VAL A 9 0.32 -16.22 -3.55
CA VAL A 9 1.35 -16.85 -2.71
C VAL A 9 1.76 -16.01 -1.49
N GLY A 10 1.09 -16.24 -0.35
CA GLY A 10 1.41 -15.63 0.95
C GLY A 10 0.57 -14.43 1.38
N PHE A 11 -0.26 -13.84 0.52
CA PHE A 11 -1.20 -12.78 0.92
C PHE A 11 -2.40 -13.38 1.64
N LYS A 12 -2.66 -12.90 2.86
CA LYS A 12 -3.76 -13.41 3.68
C LYS A 12 -5.10 -12.90 3.14
N TRP A 13 -5.14 -11.61 2.80
CA TRP A 13 -6.30 -10.95 2.19
C TRP A 13 -5.87 -9.81 1.27
N ALA A 14 -6.67 -9.52 0.24
CA ALA A 14 -6.64 -8.19 -0.37
C ALA A 14 -8.05 -7.66 -0.61
N SER A 15 -8.16 -6.34 -0.60
CA SER A 15 -9.37 -5.60 -0.87
C SER A 15 -9.06 -4.52 -1.89
N ARG A 16 -9.89 -4.40 -2.93
CA ARG A 16 -9.79 -3.36 -3.94
C ARG A 16 -11.04 -2.50 -3.88
N ARG A 17 -10.87 -1.19 -4.04
CA ARG A 17 -11.95 -0.25 -4.29
C ARG A 17 -11.64 0.48 -5.58
N SER A 18 -12.58 0.43 -6.51
CA SER A 18 -12.51 1.14 -7.79
C SER A 18 -13.45 2.33 -7.75
N GLY A 19 -13.02 3.48 -8.25
CA GLY A 19 -13.85 4.67 -8.33
C GLY A 19 -13.34 5.66 -9.38
N PHE A 20 -14.19 6.57 -9.82
CA PHE A 20 -13.79 7.67 -10.68
C PHE A 20 -13.36 8.86 -9.82
N GLU A 21 -12.10 9.25 -9.94
CA GLU A 21 -11.47 10.35 -9.20
C GLU A 21 -10.73 11.26 -10.19
N ILE A 22 -11.31 12.41 -10.52
CA ILE A 22 -10.72 13.39 -11.45
C ILE A 22 -9.33 13.83 -10.99
N SER A 23 -9.16 14.04 -9.68
CA SER A 23 -7.87 14.38 -9.08
C SER A 23 -6.82 13.28 -9.23
N LYS A 24 -7.21 12.04 -9.56
CA LYS A 24 -6.32 10.89 -9.74
C LYS A 24 -6.38 10.34 -11.17
N PHE A 25 -6.61 11.23 -12.14
CA PHE A 25 -6.55 10.91 -13.56
C PHE A 25 -7.61 9.90 -14.00
N GLY A 26 -8.87 10.07 -13.58
CA GLY A 26 -9.99 9.27 -14.08
C GLY A 26 -10.28 8.07 -13.20
N MET A 27 -10.20 6.85 -13.72
CA MET A 27 -10.42 5.65 -12.92
C MET A 27 -9.27 5.44 -11.95
N HIS A 28 -9.60 5.13 -10.70
CA HIS A 28 -8.63 4.92 -9.64
C HIS A 28 -8.97 3.66 -8.85
N ASP A 29 -7.99 2.78 -8.72
CA ASP A 29 -8.07 1.61 -7.87
C ASP A 29 -7.20 1.78 -6.62
N SER A 30 -7.84 1.79 -5.46
CA SER A 30 -7.16 1.71 -4.16
C SER A 30 -7.20 0.26 -3.68
N THR A 31 -6.03 -0.34 -3.47
CA THR A 31 -5.91 -1.75 -3.08
C THR A 31 -5.14 -1.87 -1.77
N PHE A 32 -5.73 -2.52 -0.78
CA PHE A 32 -5.07 -2.96 0.44
C PHE A 32 -4.71 -4.43 0.32
N ILE A 33 -3.47 -4.79 0.62
CA ILE A 33 -2.99 -6.18 0.60
C ILE A 33 -2.41 -6.47 1.97
N PHE A 34 -2.94 -7.47 2.65
CA PHE A 34 -2.57 -7.86 4.00
C PHE A 34 -1.74 -9.13 3.98
N CYS A 35 -0.61 -9.12 4.66
CA CYS A 35 0.25 -10.29 4.80
C CYS A 35 0.78 -10.37 6.22
N GLU A 36 0.69 -11.55 6.84
CA GLU A 36 1.34 -11.80 8.12
C GLU A 36 2.80 -12.18 7.86
N ILE A 37 3.73 -11.38 8.40
CA ILE A 37 5.16 -11.55 8.17
C ILE A 37 5.86 -11.62 9.53
N PRO A 38 6.07 -12.83 10.08
CA PRO A 38 6.81 -13.02 11.32
C PRO A 38 8.25 -12.53 11.20
N ALA A 39 8.76 -11.92 12.28
CA ALA A 39 10.09 -11.34 12.32
C ALA A 39 10.36 -10.43 11.10
N LEU A 40 9.45 -9.47 10.90
CA LEU A 40 9.53 -8.50 9.82
C LEU A 40 10.82 -7.68 9.93
N ASP A 41 11.52 -7.55 8.81
CA ASP A 41 12.72 -6.73 8.66
C ASP A 41 12.58 -5.82 7.42
N PRO A 42 13.47 -4.83 7.23
CA PRO A 42 13.37 -3.91 6.11
C PRO A 42 13.40 -4.57 4.73
N ALA A 43 14.16 -5.67 4.56
CA ALA A 43 14.28 -6.36 3.29
C ALA A 43 12.99 -7.12 2.95
N LYS A 44 12.41 -7.84 3.91
CA LYS A 44 11.09 -8.48 3.79
C LYS A 44 10.00 -7.46 3.53
N MET A 45 10.02 -6.32 4.21
CA MET A 45 9.04 -5.25 4.00
C MET A 45 9.12 -4.72 2.56
N SER A 46 10.32 -4.41 2.08
CA SER A 46 10.54 -3.95 0.71
C SER A 46 10.11 -4.99 -0.33
N GLY A 47 10.49 -6.26 -0.14
CA GLY A 47 10.10 -7.36 -1.02
C GLY A 47 8.58 -7.57 -1.08
N PHE A 48 7.92 -7.57 0.08
CA PHE A 48 6.47 -7.66 0.18
C PHE A 48 5.78 -6.48 -0.51
N SER A 49 6.26 -5.27 -0.26
CA SER A 49 5.71 -4.05 -0.84
C SER A 49 5.72 -4.12 -2.37
N ASN A 50 6.88 -4.44 -2.97
CA ASN A 50 7.02 -4.57 -4.43
C ASN A 50 6.12 -5.66 -5.02
N ALA A 51 6.00 -6.81 -4.35
CA ALA A 51 5.13 -7.89 -4.78
C ALA A 51 3.65 -7.47 -4.73
N ALA A 52 3.25 -6.77 -3.67
CA ALA A 52 1.90 -6.24 -3.48
C ALA A 52 1.56 -5.20 -4.55
N PHE A 53 2.46 -4.25 -4.84
CA PHE A 53 2.23 -3.28 -5.92
C PHE A 53 2.11 -3.95 -7.29
N SER A 54 3.00 -4.90 -7.60
CA SER A 54 2.95 -5.66 -8.86
C SER A 54 1.61 -6.37 -9.00
N PHE A 55 1.14 -7.01 -7.93
CA PHE A 55 -0.15 -7.67 -7.90
C PHE A 55 -1.32 -6.69 -8.10
N ALA A 56 -1.37 -5.58 -7.36
CA ALA A 56 -2.41 -4.56 -7.52
C ALA A 56 -2.42 -3.98 -8.95
N ASN A 57 -1.24 -3.75 -9.51
CA ASN A 57 -1.07 -3.21 -10.86
C ASN A 57 -1.42 -4.22 -11.98
N SER A 58 -1.28 -5.52 -11.75
CA SER A 58 -1.76 -6.54 -12.71
C SER A 58 -3.27 -6.79 -12.60
N ASN A 59 -3.86 -6.46 -11.45
CA ASN A 59 -5.28 -6.70 -11.16
C ASN A 59 -6.08 -5.40 -11.06
N LYS A 60 -5.78 -4.43 -11.92
CA LYS A 60 -6.62 -3.22 -12.04
C LYS A 60 -7.96 -3.53 -12.70
N SER A 61 -8.97 -2.75 -12.35
CA SER A 61 -10.35 -2.83 -12.86
C SER A 61 -10.43 -2.51 -14.34
N VAL A 62 -9.54 -1.63 -14.81
CA VAL A 62 -9.41 -1.23 -16.20
C VAL A 62 -8.03 -1.65 -16.71
N GLY A 63 -7.99 -2.33 -17.85
CA GLY A 63 -6.76 -2.80 -18.50
C GLY A 63 -5.92 -1.69 -19.17
N LEU A 64 -6.15 -0.42 -18.83
CA LEU A 64 -5.39 0.70 -19.38
C LEU A 64 -4.05 0.86 -18.64
N PRO A 65 -2.99 1.35 -19.31
CA PRO A 65 -1.76 1.73 -18.64
C PRO A 65 -2.00 2.81 -17.58
N ASN A 66 -1.25 2.74 -16.48
CA ASN A 66 -1.28 3.78 -15.47
C ASN A 66 -0.88 5.13 -16.09
N GLY A 67 -1.57 6.20 -15.69
CA GLY A 67 -1.39 7.54 -16.26
C GLY A 67 -2.23 7.82 -17.51
N PHE A 68 -2.96 6.83 -18.03
CA PHE A 68 -3.89 6.99 -19.15
C PHE A 68 -5.34 6.73 -18.71
N PHE A 69 -5.96 7.73 -18.09
CA PHE A 69 -7.29 7.63 -17.47
C PHE A 69 -7.43 6.53 -16.40
N MET A 70 -6.31 6.00 -15.92
CA MET A 70 -6.24 4.95 -14.90
C MET A 70 -5.07 5.19 -13.95
N SER A 71 -5.28 4.98 -12.66
CA SER A 71 -4.21 4.96 -11.66
C SER A 71 -4.46 3.92 -10.56
N VAL A 72 -3.38 3.46 -9.93
CA VAL A 72 -3.43 2.47 -8.84
C VAL A 72 -2.74 3.03 -7.60
N SER A 73 -3.40 2.98 -6.45
CA SER A 73 -2.78 3.15 -5.14
C SER A 73 -2.77 1.81 -4.42
N CYS A 74 -1.59 1.35 -4.06
CA CYS A 74 -1.38 0.13 -3.30
C CYS A 74 -0.96 0.45 -1.87
N PHE A 75 -1.59 -0.20 -0.91
CA PHE A 75 -1.28 -0.14 0.51
C PHE A 75 -0.90 -1.55 1.00
N PRO A 76 0.37 -1.95 0.87
CA PRO A 76 0.86 -3.21 1.43
C PRO A 76 0.89 -3.10 2.96
N VAL A 77 0.09 -3.91 3.64
CA VAL A 77 -0.03 -3.96 5.11
C VAL A 77 0.64 -5.22 5.62
N ALA A 78 1.85 -5.07 6.16
CA ALA A 78 2.56 -6.14 6.83
C ALA A 78 2.11 -6.21 8.29
N ILE A 79 1.55 -7.35 8.67
CA ILE A 79 1.08 -7.64 10.02
C ILE A 79 2.17 -8.46 10.71
N THR A 80 2.70 -7.95 11.82
CA THR A 80 3.72 -8.64 12.63
C THR A 80 3.43 -8.42 14.11
N SER A 81 4.04 -9.23 14.97
CA SER A 81 4.05 -9.00 16.42
C SER A 81 5.42 -8.48 16.86
N ASN A 82 5.48 -7.57 17.82
CA ASN A 82 6.72 -7.02 18.38
C ASN A 82 7.62 -6.41 17.29
N ALA A 83 7.07 -5.46 16.54
CA ALA A 83 7.80 -4.84 15.45
C ALA A 83 9.05 -4.12 16.00
N ASP A 84 10.18 -4.30 15.33
CA ASP A 84 11.42 -3.60 15.68
C ASP A 84 11.19 -2.07 15.60
N PRO A 85 11.42 -1.31 16.69
CA PRO A 85 11.30 0.15 16.66
C PRO A 85 12.12 0.81 15.54
N GLN A 86 13.29 0.26 15.18
CA GLN A 86 14.09 0.77 14.07
C GLN A 86 13.38 0.59 12.73
N LEU A 87 12.79 -0.58 12.49
CA LEU A 87 11.95 -0.83 11.30
C LEU A 87 10.78 0.16 11.24
N MET A 88 10.09 0.39 12.36
CA MET A 88 8.96 1.32 12.42
C MET A 88 9.39 2.74 12.00
N GLN A 89 10.57 3.20 12.45
CA GLN A 89 11.13 4.48 12.04
C GLN A 89 11.55 4.51 10.57
N ILE A 90 12.15 3.42 10.06
CA ILE A 90 12.50 3.28 8.65
C ILE A 90 11.25 3.43 7.78
N VAL A 91 10.16 2.76 8.11
CA VAL A 91 8.91 2.84 7.33
C VAL A 91 8.31 4.25 7.37
N LYS A 92 8.38 4.95 8.50
CA LYS A 92 7.91 6.33 8.64
C LYS A 92 8.73 7.33 7.83
N GLY A 93 10.05 7.13 7.75
CA GLY A 93 10.99 8.06 7.12
C GLY A 93 11.33 7.75 5.65
N THR A 94 11.13 6.52 5.19
CA THR A 94 11.51 6.10 3.84
C THR A 94 10.47 6.55 2.83
N THR A 95 10.90 7.39 1.90
CA THR A 95 10.05 7.82 0.78
C THR A 95 9.62 6.59 -0.02
N PRO A 96 8.32 6.38 -0.26
CA PRO A 96 7.87 5.21 -1.00
C PRO A 96 8.38 5.19 -2.44
N THR A 97 8.43 3.99 -3.03
CA THR A 97 8.87 3.79 -4.40
C THR A 97 7.99 4.58 -5.36
N LYS A 98 8.64 5.28 -6.29
CA LYS A 98 7.95 6.00 -7.36
C LYS A 98 7.56 5.03 -8.46
N HIS A 99 6.26 4.98 -8.76
CA HIS A 99 5.73 4.23 -9.91
C HIS A 99 5.09 5.20 -10.90
N PHE A 100 5.17 4.89 -12.19
CA PHE A 100 4.51 5.72 -13.21
C PHE A 100 2.98 5.55 -13.10
N GLY A 101 2.27 6.67 -12.87
CA GLY A 101 0.81 6.70 -12.72
C GLY A 101 0.26 5.80 -11.60
N GLY A 102 1.10 5.44 -10.63
CA GLY A 102 0.74 4.57 -9.52
C GLY A 102 1.46 4.97 -8.24
N PHE A 103 0.89 4.59 -7.12
CA PHE A 103 1.40 4.89 -5.80
C PHE A 103 1.47 3.63 -4.97
N GLU A 104 2.47 3.59 -4.11
CA GLU A 104 2.70 2.54 -3.16
C GLU A 104 2.94 3.19 -1.80
N MET A 105 2.29 2.70 -0.75
CA MET A 105 2.50 3.17 0.61
C MET A 105 2.59 1.97 1.54
N PRO A 106 3.82 1.51 1.85
CA PRO A 106 4.03 0.41 2.78
C PRO A 106 3.52 0.79 4.17
N VAL A 107 2.82 -0.13 4.82
CA VAL A 107 2.26 -0.01 6.17
C VAL A 107 2.69 -1.22 7.00
N VAL A 108 3.11 -0.98 8.23
CA VAL A 108 3.35 -2.02 9.24
C VAL A 108 2.31 -1.88 10.33
N PHE A 109 1.68 -2.99 10.70
CA PHE A 109 0.78 -3.10 11.83
C PHE A 109 1.36 -4.08 12.86
N ASP A 110 1.67 -3.58 14.05
CA ASP A 110 2.14 -4.38 15.17
C ASP A 110 0.95 -4.87 16.00
N THR A 111 0.68 -6.16 15.98
CA THR A 111 -0.43 -6.77 16.71
C THR A 111 -0.23 -6.78 18.22
N THR A 112 1.01 -6.69 18.72
CA THR A 112 1.28 -6.66 20.16
C THR A 112 0.90 -5.31 20.76
N THR A 113 1.28 -4.22 20.08
CA THR A 113 1.12 -2.85 20.59
C THR A 113 -0.07 -2.11 19.98
N GLY A 114 -0.65 -2.63 18.89
CA GLY A 114 -1.63 -1.92 18.07
C GLY A 114 -1.03 -0.78 17.26
N ALA A 115 0.30 -0.66 17.19
CA ALA A 115 0.97 0.45 16.54
C ALA A 115 0.92 0.32 15.00
N LEU A 116 0.72 1.46 14.33
CA LEU A 116 0.82 1.60 12.88
C LEU A 116 2.05 2.43 12.50
N ALA A 117 2.82 1.95 11.54
CA ALA A 117 3.86 2.73 10.86
C ALA A 117 3.59 2.79 9.37
N TYR A 118 3.63 4.00 8.82
CA TYR A 118 3.49 4.31 7.40
C TYR A 118 4.26 5.61 7.14
N TYR A 119 4.57 5.89 5.88
CA TYR A 119 5.34 7.08 5.54
C TYR A 119 4.65 8.39 5.95
N GLU A 120 5.31 9.19 6.79
CA GLU A 120 4.75 10.42 7.38
C GLU A 120 5.13 11.68 6.58
N GLY A 121 6.18 11.60 5.76
CA GLY A 121 6.67 12.70 4.95
C GLY A 121 5.81 13.03 3.73
N THR A 122 6.31 13.92 2.88
CA THR A 122 5.64 14.29 1.61
C THR A 122 6.70 14.35 0.51
N PRO A 123 6.66 13.47 -0.50
CA PRO A 123 7.65 13.50 -1.57
C PRO A 123 7.30 14.60 -2.58
N LEU A 124 8.33 15.22 -3.17
CA LEU A 124 8.16 16.29 -4.15
C LEU A 124 7.31 15.88 -5.35
N TRP A 125 7.42 14.63 -5.81
CA TRP A 125 6.75 14.13 -7.01
C TRP A 125 5.29 13.67 -6.81
N GLY A 126 4.72 13.88 -5.62
CA GLY A 126 3.36 13.43 -5.30
C GLY A 126 2.68 14.23 -4.19
N ALA A 127 3.19 15.42 -3.86
CA ALA A 127 2.83 16.15 -2.65
C ALA A 127 1.32 16.37 -2.47
N ALA A 128 0.59 16.59 -3.58
CA ALA A 128 -0.86 16.78 -3.58
C ALA A 128 -1.65 15.55 -3.09
N TYR A 129 -1.09 14.35 -3.15
CA TYR A 129 -1.81 13.09 -2.92
C TYR A 129 -1.50 12.45 -1.56
N PHE A 130 -0.30 12.66 -1.02
CA PHE A 130 0.20 11.93 0.15
C PHE A 130 -0.57 12.24 1.45
N SER A 131 -1.10 13.46 1.60
CA SER A 131 -2.00 13.78 2.72
C SER A 131 -3.29 12.96 2.65
N GLY A 132 -3.83 12.73 1.44
CA GLY A 132 -4.99 11.87 1.20
C GLY A 132 -4.68 10.40 1.47
N PHE A 133 -3.51 9.91 1.04
CA PHE A 133 -3.11 8.52 1.29
C PHE A 133 -2.97 8.21 2.78
N ARG A 134 -2.39 9.12 3.57
CA ARG A 134 -2.35 8.97 5.03
C ARG A 134 -3.74 8.90 5.65
N LYS A 135 -4.68 9.75 5.20
CA LYS A 135 -6.09 9.68 5.65
C LYS A 135 -6.72 8.34 5.29
N VAL A 136 -6.42 7.79 4.10
CA VAL A 136 -6.90 6.46 3.69
C VAL A 136 -6.34 5.38 4.62
N VAL A 137 -5.06 5.42 4.97
CA VAL A 137 -4.46 4.48 5.93
C VAL A 137 -5.13 4.59 7.30
N VAL A 138 -5.19 5.79 7.88
CA VAL A 138 -5.76 6.01 9.22
C VAL A 138 -7.23 5.60 9.27
N ASN A 139 -8.07 6.07 8.35
CA ASN A 139 -9.52 5.82 8.40
C ASN A 139 -9.91 4.35 8.17
N ASN A 140 -8.98 3.50 7.70
CA ASN A 140 -9.28 2.09 7.41
C ASN A 140 -8.53 1.11 8.31
N LEU A 141 -7.45 1.54 8.98
CA LEU A 141 -6.58 0.64 9.75
C LEU A 141 -6.40 1.05 11.23
N ALA A 142 -6.70 2.31 11.59
CA ALA A 142 -6.66 2.81 12.97
C ALA A 142 -8.09 2.88 13.55
#